data_AF-A0A3D4UPS6-F1
#
_entry.id   AF-A0A3D4UPS6-F1
#
_cell.length_a   1.000
_cell.length_b   1.000
_cell.length_c   1.000
_cell.angle_alpha   90.00
_cell.angle_beta   90.00
_cell.angle_gamma   90.00
#
_symmetry.space_group_name_H-M   'P 1'
#
loop_
_entity.id
_entity.type
_entity.pdbx_description
1 polymer ?
#
loop_
_entity_poly.entity_id
_entity_poly.type
_entity_poly.pdbx_seq_one_letter_code
_entity_poly.pdbx_strand_id
1 'polypeptide(L)'
;MAESTQQHLPDRAQPDQIRADRACIGCGFNLYGQTVTREEHYGLAIARCPECGTVAALQQYPLMSHWVNRFRAILAGLYLMLLLGTLALSTMIVSGFAFALTEMASQPLGDFIGIQYTQWQQSQAEQNGNPVQTYTVGRWMTLTPDWIDEHLDGAIDSYGSLWGQINPDAFLLLLPAGLVSVLVGMYWSVALLGATWRRAFLIPMVGALIGAVFVIGANIDPGTYPQASDQAMRLYLPRIVSAVMLYQIAMMGLGVFIGRPVARFAVCMALPPRSRVPLGVLWTRDGLPLPKP
;
A
#
# COMPACT_ATOMS: atom_id res chain seq x y z
N MET A 1 74.83 -28.07 14.24
CA MET A 1 73.78 -27.60 13.31
C MET A 1 72.46 -28.02 13.93
N ALA A 2 71.75 -27.08 14.54
CA ALA A 2 70.46 -27.31 15.19
C ALA A 2 69.41 -26.51 14.42
N GLU A 3 68.49 -27.21 13.76
CA GLU A 3 67.35 -26.61 13.05
C GLU A 3 66.36 -26.05 14.06
N SER A 4 66.22 -24.72 14.06
CA SER A 4 65.18 -24.02 14.81
C SER A 4 63.85 -24.19 14.06
N THR A 5 63.01 -25.10 14.54
CA THR A 5 61.61 -25.21 14.12
C THR A 5 60.86 -23.92 14.49
N GLN A 6 60.74 -23.00 13.52
CA GLN A 6 59.83 -21.87 13.61
C GLN A 6 58.40 -22.41 13.62
N GLN A 7 57.81 -22.54 14.81
CA GLN A 7 56.38 -22.73 14.98
C GLN A 7 55.66 -21.52 14.39
N HIS A 8 55.00 -21.71 13.25
CA HIS A 8 53.98 -20.79 12.76
C HIS A 8 52.89 -20.69 13.82
N LEU A 9 52.94 -19.65 14.64
CA LEU A 9 51.82 -19.23 15.45
C LEU A 9 50.69 -18.90 14.45
N PRO A 10 49.54 -19.58 14.52
CA PRO A 10 48.43 -19.29 13.63
C PRO A 10 48.10 -17.80 13.76
N ASP A 11 47.96 -17.13 12.61
CA ASP A 11 47.47 -15.77 12.50
C ASP A 11 46.35 -15.59 13.53
N ARG A 12 46.53 -14.68 14.50
CA ARG A 12 45.53 -14.43 15.54
C ARG A 12 44.28 -13.97 14.83
N ALA A 13 43.38 -14.92 14.56
CA ALA A 13 42.09 -14.68 13.96
C ALA A 13 41.48 -13.51 14.71
N GLN A 14 41.11 -12.45 13.99
CA GLN A 14 40.40 -11.32 14.58
C GLN A 14 39.28 -11.88 15.46
N PRO A 15 39.15 -11.42 16.71
CA PRO A 15 38.13 -11.93 17.60
C PRO A 15 36.79 -11.78 16.89
N ASP A 16 36.10 -12.91 16.69
CA ASP A 16 34.79 -12.93 16.07
C ASP A 16 33.90 -11.95 16.85
N GLN A 17 33.19 -11.08 16.14
CA GLN A 17 32.22 -10.16 16.75
C GLN A 17 30.81 -10.63 16.46
N ILE A 18 29.91 -10.43 17.42
CA ILE A 18 28.49 -10.71 17.23
C ILE A 18 27.92 -9.73 16.19
N ARG A 19 27.53 -10.23 15.02
CA ARG A 19 26.91 -9.43 13.94
C ARG A 19 25.37 -9.49 13.90
N ALA A 20 24.75 -10.25 14.79
CA ALA A 20 23.30 -10.39 14.86
C ALA A 20 22.77 -9.73 16.14
N ASP A 21 21.56 -9.16 16.08
CA ASP A 21 20.90 -8.61 17.26
C ASP A 21 20.63 -9.73 18.27
N ARG A 22 21.31 -9.66 19.42
CA ARG A 22 21.16 -10.64 20.49
C ARG A 22 21.06 -9.91 21.82
N ALA A 23 19.90 -10.02 22.47
CA ALA A 23 19.71 -9.44 23.79
C ALA A 23 20.39 -10.31 24.87
N CYS A 24 21.04 -9.66 25.84
CA CYS A 24 21.53 -10.29 27.04
C CYS A 24 20.36 -10.85 27.86
N ILE A 25 20.44 -12.10 28.31
CA ILE A 25 19.37 -12.74 29.08
C ILE A 25 19.14 -12.10 30.46
N GLY A 26 20.19 -11.51 31.05
CA GLY A 26 20.10 -10.81 32.33
C GLY A 26 19.41 -9.45 32.22
N CYS A 27 20.05 -8.49 31.53
CA CYS A 27 19.59 -7.10 31.49
C CYS A 27 18.84 -6.69 30.21
N GLY A 28 18.83 -7.52 29.16
CA GLY A 28 18.22 -7.20 27.86
C GLY A 28 19.10 -6.38 26.90
N PHE A 29 20.32 -6.00 27.29
CA PHE A 29 21.23 -5.20 26.45
C PHE A 29 21.59 -5.92 25.13
N ASN A 30 21.62 -5.20 24.01
CA ASN A 30 21.98 -5.76 22.71
C ASN A 30 23.50 -5.99 22.61
N LEU A 31 23.90 -7.25 22.44
CA LEU A 31 25.29 -7.70 22.35
C LEU A 31 25.92 -7.52 20.96
N TYR A 32 25.25 -6.81 20.04
CA TYR A 32 25.80 -6.49 18.71
C TYR A 32 27.17 -5.81 18.84
N GLY A 33 28.16 -6.31 18.09
CA GLY A 33 29.54 -5.83 18.08
C GLY A 33 30.41 -6.33 19.23
N GLN A 34 29.87 -7.06 20.21
CA GLN A 34 30.67 -7.60 21.31
C GLN A 34 31.63 -8.70 20.82
N THR A 35 32.84 -8.71 21.37
CA THR A 35 33.87 -9.73 21.08
C THR A 35 33.48 -11.07 21.66
N VAL A 36 33.54 -12.09 20.82
CA VAL A 36 33.35 -13.49 21.21
C VAL A 36 34.68 -14.03 21.70
N THR A 37 34.71 -14.49 22.94
CA THR A 37 35.85 -15.25 23.48
C THR A 37 35.47 -16.71 23.57
N ARG A 38 36.44 -17.62 23.36
CA ARG A 38 36.23 -19.05 23.61
C ARG A 38 36.70 -19.39 25.01
N GLU A 39 35.85 -20.07 25.77
CA GLU A 39 36.21 -20.62 27.06
C GLU A 39 37.03 -21.90 26.86
N GLU A 40 38.27 -21.94 27.34
CA GLU A 40 39.22 -23.03 27.07
C GLU A 40 38.74 -24.40 27.55
N HIS A 41 38.03 -24.45 28.68
CA HIS A 41 37.64 -25.71 29.31
C HIS A 41 36.52 -26.44 28.55
N TYR A 42 35.54 -25.69 28.03
CA TYR A 42 34.36 -26.25 27.34
C TYR A 42 34.38 -26.03 25.82
N GLY A 43 35.32 -25.23 25.30
CA GLY A 43 35.34 -24.81 23.90
C GLY A 43 34.16 -23.94 23.49
N LEU A 44 33.40 -23.40 24.44
CA LEU A 44 32.19 -22.63 24.19
C LEU A 44 32.54 -21.19 23.82
N ALA A 45 31.91 -20.68 22.77
CA ALA A 45 31.90 -19.26 22.47
C ALA A 45 31.04 -18.53 23.52
N ILE A 46 31.60 -17.52 24.16
CA ILE A 46 30.93 -16.69 25.15
C ILE A 46 31.11 -15.21 24.79
N ALA A 47 30.11 -14.40 25.13
CA ALA A 47 30.23 -12.94 25.13
C ALA A 47 29.77 -12.43 26.49
N ARG A 48 30.51 -11.49 27.07
CA ARG A 48 30.11 -10.83 28.32
C ARG A 48 29.30 -9.59 27.99
N CYS A 49 28.17 -9.42 28.66
CA CYS A 49 27.42 -8.19 28.56
C CYS A 49 28.22 -7.02 29.17
N PRO A 50 28.45 -5.91 28.44
CA PRO A 50 29.19 -4.77 28.99
C PRO A 50 28.42 -4.07 30.12
N GLU A 51 27.09 -4.15 30.11
CA GLU A 51 26.24 -3.54 31.15
C GLU A 51 26.22 -4.33 32.47
N CYS A 52 25.79 -5.59 32.44
CA CYS A 52 25.57 -6.37 33.67
C CYS A 52 26.61 -7.46 33.93
N GLY A 53 27.61 -7.62 33.06
CA GLY A 53 28.64 -8.65 33.18
C GLY A 53 28.16 -10.09 32.97
N THR A 54 26.85 -10.31 32.78
CA THR A 54 26.29 -11.65 32.57
C THR A 54 26.93 -12.30 31.35
N VAL A 55 27.37 -13.54 31.54
CA VAL A 55 27.96 -14.36 30.47
C VAL A 55 26.83 -14.89 29.59
N ALA A 56 26.78 -14.44 28.35
CA ALA A 56 25.89 -14.98 27.35
C ALA A 56 26.64 -16.07 26.57
N ALA A 57 26.31 -17.34 26.85
CA ALA A 57 26.82 -18.44 26.06
C ALA A 57 26.30 -18.30 24.61
N LEU A 58 27.22 -18.13 23.67
CA LEU A 58 26.93 -18.28 22.24
C LEU A 58 26.83 -19.76 21.94
N GLN A 59 25.77 -20.38 22.46
CA GLN A 59 25.28 -21.60 21.83
C GLN A 59 24.97 -21.20 20.39
N GLN A 60 25.74 -21.74 19.45
CA GLN A 60 25.23 -21.95 18.10
C GLN A 60 23.91 -22.65 18.34
N TYR A 61 22.78 -21.98 18.07
CA TYR A 61 21.46 -22.57 18.27
C TYR A 61 21.57 -24.01 17.78
N PRO A 62 21.32 -25.04 18.62
CA PRO A 62 21.41 -26.43 18.17
C PRO A 62 20.61 -26.45 16.89
N LEU A 63 21.27 -26.76 15.75
CA LEU A 63 20.74 -26.57 14.40
C LEU A 63 19.27 -26.89 14.46
N MET A 64 18.45 -25.84 14.50
CA MET A 64 17.08 -25.95 15.00
C MET A 64 16.46 -27.11 14.23
N SER A 65 15.99 -28.12 14.97
CA SER A 65 15.56 -29.41 14.44
C SER A 65 14.79 -29.20 13.13
N HIS A 66 14.95 -30.10 12.15
CA HIS A 66 14.37 -29.95 10.80
C HIS A 66 12.89 -29.50 10.81
N TRP A 67 12.15 -29.81 11.88
CA TRP A 67 10.81 -29.31 12.18
C TRP A 67 10.68 -27.78 12.27
N VAL A 68 11.59 -27.09 12.95
CA VAL A 68 11.55 -25.62 13.08
C VAL A 68 11.77 -24.95 11.74
N ASN A 69 12.66 -25.48 10.89
CA ASN A 69 12.83 -24.96 9.53
C ASN A 69 11.55 -25.13 8.70
N ARG A 70 10.83 -26.25 8.86
CA ARG A 70 9.51 -26.44 8.24
C ARG A 70 8.49 -25.43 8.77
N PHE A 71 8.40 -25.22 10.08
CA PHE A 71 7.49 -24.23 10.65
C PHE A 71 7.81 -22.79 10.22
N ARG A 72 9.10 -22.42 10.13
CA ARG A 72 9.52 -21.12 9.60
C ARG A 72 9.09 -20.93 8.15
N ALA A 73 9.23 -21.96 7.31
CA ALA A 73 8.80 -21.92 5.93
C ALA A 73 7.27 -21.78 5.82
N ILE A 74 6.50 -22.54 6.62
CA ILE A 74 5.04 -22.44 6.68
C ILE A 74 4.62 -21.04 7.13
N LEU A 75 5.21 -20.51 8.19
CA LEU A 75 4.88 -19.18 8.70
C LEU A 75 5.23 -18.08 7.69
N ALA A 76 6.37 -18.20 7.01
CA ALA A 76 6.75 -17.29 5.93
C ALA A 76 5.77 -17.38 4.74
N GLY A 77 5.32 -18.59 4.37
CA GLY A 77 4.33 -18.81 3.33
C GLY A 77 2.96 -18.21 3.69
N LEU A 78 2.49 -18.43 4.92
CA LEU A 78 1.25 -17.84 5.44
C LEU A 78 1.34 -16.31 5.48
N TYR A 79 2.48 -15.77 5.90
CA TYR A 79 2.72 -14.34 5.91
C TYR A 79 2.73 -13.75 4.49
N LEU A 80 3.34 -14.44 3.53
CA LEU A 80 3.29 -14.03 2.12
C LEU A 80 1.85 -14.04 1.57
N MET A 81 1.07 -15.09 1.86
CA MET A 81 -0.34 -15.15 1.47
C MET A 81 -1.14 -14.00 2.09
N LEU A 82 -0.89 -13.67 3.36
CA LEU A 82 -1.50 -12.52 4.02
C LEU A 82 -1.16 -11.21 3.29
N LEU A 83 0.11 -10.99 2.94
CA LEU A 83 0.53 -9.80 2.20
C LEU A 83 -0.12 -9.71 0.81
N LEU A 84 -0.24 -10.83 0.10
CA LEU A 84 -0.92 -10.85 -1.21
C LEU A 84 -2.43 -10.57 -1.06
N GLY A 85 -3.06 -11.14 -0.04
CA GLY A 85 -4.47 -10.88 0.27
C GLY A 85 -4.72 -9.40 0.62
N THR A 86 -3.86 -8.78 1.42
CA THR A 86 -3.99 -7.35 1.75
C THR A 86 -3.61 -6.44 0.59
N LEU A 87 -2.76 -6.88 -0.34
CA LEU A 87 -2.52 -6.19 -1.62
C LEU A 87 -3.76 -6.19 -2.50
N ALA A 88 -4.42 -7.35 -2.67
CA ALA A 88 -5.67 -7.44 -3.41
C ALA A 88 -6.75 -6.57 -2.77
N LEU A 89 -6.91 -6.63 -1.44
CA LEU A 89 -7.88 -5.84 -0.71
C LEU A 89 -7.62 -4.32 -0.84
N SER A 90 -6.38 -3.87 -0.68
CA SER A 90 -6.03 -2.45 -0.86
C SER A 90 -6.26 -1.98 -2.29
N THR A 91 -5.97 -2.82 -3.29
CA THR A 91 -6.27 -2.53 -4.71
C THR A 91 -7.77 -2.38 -4.94
N MET A 92 -8.59 -3.29 -4.39
CA MET A 92 -10.06 -3.21 -4.49
C MET A 92 -10.61 -1.94 -3.84
N ILE A 93 -10.11 -1.57 -2.66
CA ILE A 93 -10.53 -0.36 -1.95
C ILE A 93 -10.20 0.90 -2.77
N VAL A 94 -8.96 1.03 -3.25
CA VAL A 94 -8.51 2.19 -4.04
C VAL A 94 -9.30 2.32 -5.35
N SER A 95 -9.53 1.18 -6.02
CA SER A 95 -10.32 1.12 -7.25
C SER A 95 -11.79 1.48 -7.00
N GLY A 96 -12.37 0.98 -5.90
CA GLY A 96 -13.74 1.27 -5.52
C GLY A 96 -13.98 2.75 -5.25
N PHE A 97 -13.08 3.42 -4.53
CA PHE A 97 -13.16 4.87 -4.32
C PHE A 97 -12.99 5.64 -5.63
N ALA A 98 -12.05 5.24 -6.50
CA ALA A 98 -11.86 5.91 -7.78
C ALA A 98 -13.08 5.76 -8.70
N PHE A 99 -13.69 4.58 -8.73
CA PHE A 99 -14.94 4.34 -9.46
C PHE A 99 -16.07 5.21 -8.90
N ALA A 100 -16.32 5.15 -7.59
CA ALA A 100 -17.38 5.92 -6.95
C ALA A 100 -17.23 7.43 -7.14
N LEU A 101 -16.01 7.97 -7.01
CA LEU A 101 -15.71 9.38 -7.26
C LEU A 101 -15.97 9.76 -8.71
N THR A 102 -15.59 8.92 -9.67
CA THR A 102 -15.81 9.17 -11.10
C THR A 102 -17.30 9.14 -11.43
N GLU A 103 -18.02 8.14 -10.92
CA GLU A 103 -19.47 8.04 -11.08
C GLU A 103 -20.15 9.28 -10.52
N MET A 104 -19.89 9.65 -9.25
CA MET A 104 -20.47 10.84 -8.60
C MET A 104 -20.15 12.14 -9.36
N ALA A 105 -18.92 12.30 -9.84
CA ALA A 105 -18.52 13.47 -10.60
C ALA A 105 -19.20 13.56 -11.97
N SER A 106 -19.51 12.41 -12.58
CA SER A 106 -20.17 12.35 -13.89
C SER A 106 -21.70 12.48 -13.86
N GLN A 107 -22.35 12.35 -12.69
CA GLN A 107 -23.82 12.34 -12.60
C GLN A 107 -24.48 13.59 -13.21
N PRO A 108 -24.01 14.82 -12.92
CA PRO A 108 -24.64 16.02 -13.47
C PRO A 108 -24.59 16.08 -15.01
N LEU A 109 -23.49 15.63 -15.62
CA LEU A 109 -23.36 15.56 -17.07
C LEU A 109 -24.24 14.43 -17.64
N GLY A 110 -24.28 13.27 -16.99
CA GLY A 110 -25.13 12.16 -17.42
C GLY A 110 -26.62 12.54 -17.41
N ASP A 111 -27.08 13.24 -16.37
CA ASP A 111 -28.46 13.72 -16.31
C ASP A 111 -28.74 14.76 -17.40
N PHE A 112 -27.80 15.67 -17.66
CA PHE A 112 -27.91 16.64 -18.74
C PHE A 112 -28.00 15.98 -20.13
N ILE A 113 -27.11 15.02 -20.43
CA ILE A 113 -27.13 14.25 -21.68
C ILE A 113 -28.48 13.53 -21.82
N GLY A 114 -28.96 12.89 -20.75
CA GLY A 114 -30.26 12.22 -20.75
C GLY A 114 -31.44 13.17 -21.03
N ILE A 115 -31.41 14.39 -20.48
CA ILE A 115 -32.42 15.42 -20.76
C ILE A 115 -32.37 15.86 -22.23
N GLN A 116 -31.18 16.15 -22.77
CA GLN A 116 -31.01 16.55 -24.18
C GLN A 116 -31.49 15.47 -25.15
N TYR A 117 -31.13 14.21 -24.87
CA TYR A 117 -31.58 13.08 -25.68
C TYR A 117 -33.11 12.90 -25.63
N THR A 118 -33.72 13.05 -24.45
CA THR A 118 -35.18 12.99 -24.32
C THR A 118 -35.87 14.08 -25.15
N GLN A 119 -35.35 15.32 -25.12
CA GLN A 119 -35.89 16.43 -25.90
C GLN A 119 -35.78 16.18 -27.41
N TRP A 120 -34.64 15.66 -27.86
CA TRP A 120 -34.44 15.25 -29.24
C TRP A 120 -35.45 14.17 -29.65
N GLN A 121 -35.62 13.13 -28.83
CA GLN A 121 -36.54 12.03 -29.12
C GLN A 121 -38.00 12.50 -29.18
N GLN A 122 -38.40 13.43 -28.30
CA GLN A 122 -39.71 14.07 -28.34
C GLN A 122 -39.91 14.84 -29.66
N SER A 123 -38.92 15.63 -30.07
CA SER A 123 -38.98 16.38 -31.34
C SER A 123 -39.10 15.45 -32.56
N GLN A 124 -38.41 14.31 -32.54
CA GLN A 124 -38.50 13.29 -33.59
C GLN A 124 -39.86 12.59 -33.60
N ALA A 125 -40.42 12.28 -32.43
CA ALA A 125 -41.75 11.69 -32.33
C ALA A 125 -42.83 12.63 -32.90
N GLU A 126 -42.76 13.92 -32.56
CA GLU A 126 -43.67 14.95 -33.07
C GLU A 126 -43.58 15.12 -34.59
N GLN A 127 -42.35 15.18 -35.15
CA GLN A 127 -42.14 15.30 -36.60
C GLN A 127 -42.68 14.10 -37.37
N ASN A 128 -42.60 12.90 -36.79
CA ASN A 128 -43.07 11.67 -37.41
C ASN A 128 -44.56 11.37 -37.12
N GLY A 129 -45.26 12.21 -36.35
CA GLY A 129 -46.65 11.98 -35.95
C GLY A 129 -46.84 10.77 -35.02
N ASN A 130 -45.77 10.30 -34.37
CA ASN A 130 -45.82 9.20 -33.42
C ASN A 130 -46.25 9.71 -32.04
N PRO A 131 -47.01 8.92 -31.24
CA PRO A 131 -47.36 9.33 -29.89
C PRO A 131 -46.08 9.45 -29.04
N VAL A 132 -45.93 10.60 -28.37
CA VAL A 132 -44.83 10.84 -27.43
C VAL A 132 -44.94 9.84 -26.28
N GLN A 133 -43.99 8.92 -26.18
CA GLN A 133 -43.93 8.04 -25.01
C GLN A 133 -43.30 8.78 -23.83
N THR A 134 -43.86 8.57 -22.65
CA THR A 134 -43.30 9.08 -21.40
C THR A 134 -42.08 8.25 -21.03
N TYR A 135 -40.90 8.66 -21.49
CA TYR A 135 -39.64 8.03 -21.13
C TYR A 135 -39.18 8.47 -19.74
N THR A 136 -38.48 7.58 -19.03
CA THR A 136 -37.79 7.94 -17.79
C THR A 136 -36.64 8.89 -18.16
N VAL A 137 -36.78 10.16 -17.76
CA VAL A 137 -35.74 11.18 -17.98
C VAL A 137 -34.63 10.96 -16.95
N GLY A 138 -33.39 10.90 -17.42
CA GLY A 138 -32.20 10.90 -16.56
C GLY A 138 -31.01 10.13 -17.15
N ARG A 139 -29.95 10.02 -16.37
CA ARG A 139 -28.67 9.41 -16.79
C ARG A 139 -28.73 7.94 -17.21
N TRP A 140 -29.73 7.19 -16.78
CA TRP A 140 -29.87 5.76 -17.08
C TRP A 140 -30.53 5.47 -18.44
N MET A 141 -30.83 6.52 -19.22
CA MET A 141 -31.43 6.39 -20.53
C MET A 141 -30.44 5.82 -21.54
N THR A 142 -30.85 4.79 -22.26
CA THR A 142 -30.09 4.22 -23.38
C THR A 142 -30.12 5.17 -24.57
N LEU A 143 -28.95 5.55 -25.05
CA LEU A 143 -28.78 6.42 -26.20
C LEU A 143 -28.72 5.59 -27.48
N THR A 144 -29.33 6.08 -28.56
CA THR A 144 -29.14 5.51 -29.89
C THR A 144 -27.77 5.89 -30.45
N PRO A 145 -27.10 5.00 -31.21
CA PRO A 145 -25.84 5.32 -31.88
C PRO A 145 -25.91 6.59 -32.75
N ASP A 146 -27.00 6.74 -33.51
CA ASP A 146 -27.21 7.89 -34.39
C ASP A 146 -27.20 9.23 -33.63
N TRP A 147 -27.81 9.26 -32.44
CA TRP A 147 -27.83 10.47 -31.63
C TRP A 147 -26.45 10.78 -31.04
N ILE A 148 -25.71 9.75 -30.61
CA ILE A 148 -24.35 9.91 -30.10
C ILE A 148 -23.46 10.54 -31.17
N ASP A 149 -23.50 10.00 -32.39
CA ASP A 149 -22.61 10.43 -33.48
C ASP A 149 -22.94 11.86 -33.97
N GLU A 150 -24.21 12.27 -33.92
CA GLU A 150 -24.64 13.57 -34.46
C GLU A 150 -24.73 14.70 -33.42
N HIS A 151 -25.11 14.39 -32.16
CA HIS A 151 -25.55 15.41 -31.20
C HIS A 151 -24.73 15.47 -29.91
N LEU A 152 -23.96 14.42 -29.58
CA LEU A 152 -23.28 14.34 -28.28
C LEU A 152 -22.25 15.46 -28.09
N ASP A 153 -21.44 15.75 -29.11
CA ASP A 153 -20.41 16.81 -29.03
C ASP A 153 -21.03 18.19 -28.81
N GLY A 154 -22.11 18.50 -29.54
CA GLY A 154 -22.86 19.74 -29.35
C GLY A 154 -23.51 19.85 -27.97
N ALA A 155 -24.02 18.74 -27.44
CA ALA A 155 -24.54 18.70 -26.07
C ALA A 155 -23.42 18.99 -25.05
N ILE A 156 -22.24 18.37 -25.19
CA ILE A 156 -21.10 18.60 -24.29
C ILE A 156 -20.63 20.06 -24.34
N ASP A 157 -20.51 20.64 -25.53
CA ASP A 157 -20.09 22.03 -25.71
C ASP A 157 -21.11 23.01 -25.10
N SER A 158 -22.42 22.69 -25.22
CA SER A 158 -23.49 23.49 -24.62
C SER A 158 -23.56 23.39 -23.10
N TYR A 159 -23.10 22.27 -22.53
CA TYR A 159 -23.04 22.08 -21.08
C TYR A 159 -22.10 23.11 -20.47
N GLY A 160 -20.89 23.25 -21.01
CA GLY A 160 -19.90 24.24 -20.60
C GLY A 160 -18.57 23.62 -20.14
N SER A 161 -17.77 24.36 -19.37
CA SER A 161 -16.47 23.87 -18.89
C SER A 161 -16.63 22.64 -17.98
N LEU A 162 -15.94 21.56 -18.33
CA LEU A 162 -15.87 20.29 -17.59
C LEU A 162 -15.56 20.46 -16.09
N TRP A 163 -14.79 21.49 -15.72
CA TRP A 163 -14.40 21.72 -14.33
C TRP A 163 -15.44 22.50 -13.52
N GLY A 164 -16.26 23.32 -14.18
CA GLY A 164 -17.24 24.18 -13.52
C GLY A 164 -18.44 23.43 -12.96
N GLN A 165 -18.59 22.15 -13.29
CA GLN A 165 -19.81 21.38 -13.09
C GLN A 165 -19.58 20.02 -12.42
N ILE A 166 -18.37 19.80 -11.91
CA ILE A 166 -18.11 18.66 -11.04
C ILE A 166 -18.98 18.81 -9.80
N ASN A 167 -19.73 17.76 -9.46
CA ASN A 167 -20.54 17.75 -8.25
C ASN A 167 -19.65 18.06 -7.03
N PRO A 168 -19.90 19.15 -6.27
CA PRO A 168 -19.12 19.48 -5.09
C PRO A 168 -19.12 18.34 -4.05
N ASP A 169 -20.19 17.54 -4.01
CA ASP A 169 -20.32 16.41 -3.10
C ASP A 169 -19.31 15.29 -3.41
N ALA A 170 -18.83 15.19 -4.65
CA ALA A 170 -17.75 14.26 -4.99
C ALA A 170 -16.47 14.60 -4.21
N PHE A 171 -16.21 15.88 -3.93
CA PHE A 171 -15.05 16.28 -3.11
C PHE A 171 -15.20 15.87 -1.64
N LEU A 172 -16.42 15.74 -1.12
CA LEU A 172 -16.63 15.21 0.23
C LEU A 172 -16.19 13.75 0.33
N LEU A 173 -16.29 12.97 -0.76
CA LEU A 173 -15.84 11.59 -0.81
C LEU A 173 -14.30 11.45 -0.89
N LEU A 174 -13.56 12.51 -1.26
CA LEU A 174 -12.10 12.51 -1.20
C LEU A 174 -11.59 12.40 0.24
N LEU A 175 -12.31 12.95 1.22
CA LEU A 175 -11.90 12.89 2.63
C LEU A 175 -11.79 11.45 3.18
N PRO A 176 -12.85 10.61 3.12
CA PRO A 176 -12.74 9.21 3.53
C PRO A 176 -11.79 8.42 2.64
N ALA A 177 -11.73 8.68 1.32
CA ALA A 177 -10.79 8.01 0.43
C ALA A 177 -9.33 8.30 0.81
N GLY A 178 -9.02 9.56 1.12
CA GLY A 178 -7.70 10.00 1.58
C GLY A 178 -7.34 9.39 2.93
N LEU A 179 -8.27 9.41 3.89
CA LEU A 179 -8.07 8.79 5.20
C LEU A 179 -7.76 7.29 5.09
N VAL A 180 -8.56 6.56 4.31
CA VAL A 180 -8.35 5.12 4.07
C VAL A 180 -7.01 4.88 3.36
N SER A 181 -6.65 5.71 2.38
CA SER A 181 -5.35 5.64 1.69
C SER A 181 -4.18 5.84 2.64
N VAL A 182 -4.26 6.81 3.57
CA VAL A 182 -3.26 7.02 4.63
C VAL A 182 -3.15 5.76 5.50
N LEU A 183 -4.26 5.19 5.95
CA LEU A 183 -4.26 3.97 6.78
C LEU A 183 -3.63 2.77 6.06
N VAL A 184 -3.93 2.60 4.76
CA VAL A 184 -3.30 1.59 3.92
C VAL A 184 -1.79 1.82 3.82
N GLY A 185 -1.35 3.07 3.62
CA GLY A 185 0.06 3.42 3.61
C GLY A 185 0.76 3.11 4.94
N MET A 186 0.12 3.43 6.07
CA MET A 186 0.61 3.12 7.41
C MET A 186 0.75 1.60 7.62
N TYR A 187 -0.25 0.83 7.20
CA TYR A 187 -0.22 -0.64 7.25
C TYR A 187 0.98 -1.19 6.49
N TRP A 188 1.21 -0.78 5.24
CA TRP A 188 2.32 -1.28 4.42
C TRP A 188 3.69 -0.89 4.97
N SER A 189 3.80 0.29 5.57
CA SER A 189 5.01 0.74 6.26
C SER A 189 5.39 -0.20 7.43
N VAL A 190 4.39 -0.69 8.17
CA VAL A 190 4.60 -1.56 9.34
C VAL A 190 4.71 -3.03 8.93
N ALA A 191 3.92 -3.50 7.96
CA ALA A 191 4.03 -4.86 7.46
C ALA A 191 5.44 -5.13 6.92
N LEU A 192 6.01 -4.18 6.17
CA LEU A 192 7.33 -4.34 5.57
C LEU A 192 8.46 -3.78 6.44
N LEU A 193 8.57 -4.26 7.68
CA LEU A 193 9.59 -3.80 8.66
C LEU A 193 11.02 -3.79 8.09
N GLY A 194 11.35 -4.78 7.25
CA GLY A 194 12.66 -4.91 6.62
C GLY A 194 12.89 -4.04 5.38
N ALA A 195 11.87 -3.36 4.84
CA ALA A 195 12.00 -2.53 3.65
C ALA A 195 12.50 -1.11 4.00
N THR A 196 13.05 -0.36 3.06
CA THR A 196 13.18 1.11 3.21
C THR A 196 11.83 1.74 2.87
N TRP A 197 11.57 2.98 3.30
CA TRP A 197 10.31 3.67 2.97
C TRP A 197 10.00 3.67 1.47
N ARG A 198 11.04 3.85 0.62
CA ARG A 198 10.91 3.77 -0.85
C ARG A 198 10.39 2.41 -1.30
N ARG A 199 10.95 1.31 -0.78
CA ARG A 199 10.54 -0.05 -1.13
C ARG A 199 9.16 -0.39 -0.55
N ALA A 200 8.84 0.11 0.64
CA ALA A 200 7.52 -0.09 1.26
C ALA A 200 6.42 0.62 0.47
N PHE A 201 6.71 1.77 -0.15
CA PHE A 201 5.77 2.51 -0.98
C PHE A 201 5.52 1.88 -2.36
N LEU A 202 6.52 1.18 -2.93
CA LEU A 202 6.38 0.55 -4.24
C LEU A 202 5.23 -0.47 -4.30
N ILE A 203 5.04 -1.28 -3.26
CA ILE A 203 4.02 -2.34 -3.25
C ILE A 203 2.61 -1.77 -3.41
N PRO A 204 2.14 -0.86 -2.55
CA PRO A 204 0.79 -0.35 -2.68
C PRO A 204 0.66 0.64 -3.85
N MET A 205 1.75 1.27 -4.30
CA MET A 205 1.76 2.04 -5.56
C MET A 205 1.45 1.13 -6.76
N VAL A 206 2.07 -0.06 -6.84
CA VAL A 206 1.74 -1.05 -7.88
C VAL A 206 0.27 -1.48 -7.78
N GLY A 207 -0.24 -1.71 -6.57
CA GLY A 207 -1.67 -1.99 -6.35
C GLY A 207 -2.58 -0.87 -6.87
N ALA A 208 -2.26 0.39 -6.58
CA ALA A 208 -3.01 1.54 -7.08
C ALA A 208 -2.97 1.66 -8.62
N LEU A 209 -1.83 1.36 -9.26
CA LEU A 209 -1.70 1.34 -10.71
C LEU A 209 -2.53 0.22 -11.35
N ILE A 210 -2.51 -0.99 -10.77
CA ILE A 210 -3.38 -2.10 -11.21
C ILE A 210 -4.85 -1.69 -11.09
N GLY A 211 -5.22 -1.06 -9.97
CA GLY A 211 -6.56 -0.55 -9.76
C GLY A 211 -6.98 0.51 -10.78
N ALA A 212 -6.07 1.42 -11.13
CA ALA A 212 -6.31 2.42 -12.17
C ALA A 212 -6.55 1.77 -13.53
N VAL A 213 -5.75 0.78 -13.92
CA VAL A 213 -5.95 0.01 -15.15
C VAL A 213 -7.29 -0.73 -15.13
N PHE A 214 -7.67 -1.31 -14.00
CA PHE A 214 -8.96 -1.99 -13.86
C PHE A 214 -10.14 -1.02 -14.01
N VAL A 215 -10.12 0.12 -13.33
CA VAL A 215 -11.16 1.16 -13.44
C VAL A 215 -11.23 1.70 -14.86
N ILE A 216 -10.10 1.91 -15.52
CA ILE A 216 -10.09 2.38 -16.91
C ILE A 216 -10.67 1.30 -17.83
N GLY A 217 -10.15 0.07 -17.73
CA GLY A 217 -10.54 -1.07 -18.56
C GLY A 217 -12.02 -1.43 -18.44
N ALA A 218 -12.58 -1.37 -17.23
CA ALA A 218 -14.00 -1.62 -16.98
C ALA A 218 -14.93 -0.63 -17.70
N ASN A 219 -14.41 0.51 -18.17
CA ASN A 219 -15.19 1.59 -18.76
C ASN A 219 -14.86 1.85 -20.25
N ILE A 220 -13.97 1.05 -20.87
CA ILE A 220 -13.60 1.20 -22.29
C ILE A 220 -14.72 0.72 -23.24
N ASP A 221 -15.53 -0.26 -22.85
CA ASP A 221 -16.62 -0.80 -23.68
C ASP A 221 -17.99 -0.42 -23.10
N PRO A 222 -18.83 0.35 -23.82
CA PRO A 222 -20.13 0.77 -23.31
C PRO A 222 -21.20 -0.30 -23.56
N GLY A 223 -20.84 -1.40 -24.21
CA GLY A 223 -21.79 -2.33 -24.79
C GLY A 223 -22.56 -1.72 -25.96
N THR A 224 -23.50 -2.48 -26.50
CA THR A 224 -24.33 -2.11 -27.66
C THR A 224 -25.27 -0.93 -27.39
N TYR A 225 -25.55 -0.66 -26.11
CA TYR A 225 -26.60 0.24 -25.66
C TYR A 225 -26.05 1.16 -24.56
N PRO A 226 -25.13 2.09 -24.90
CA PRO A 226 -24.56 3.04 -23.95
C PRO A 226 -25.65 3.81 -23.22
N GLN A 227 -25.56 3.87 -21.90
CA GLN A 227 -26.37 4.79 -21.12
C GLN A 227 -25.72 6.18 -21.13
N ALA A 228 -26.54 7.22 -20.90
CA ALA A 228 -26.05 8.59 -20.79
C ALA A 228 -24.95 8.74 -19.71
N SER A 229 -25.07 8.03 -18.58
CA SER A 229 -24.03 7.93 -17.54
C SER A 229 -22.72 7.35 -18.05
N ASP A 230 -22.77 6.34 -18.92
CA ASP A 230 -21.56 5.69 -19.44
C ASP A 230 -20.77 6.64 -20.35
N GLN A 231 -21.48 7.41 -21.18
CA GLN A 231 -20.87 8.45 -22.02
C GLN A 231 -20.29 9.58 -21.19
N ALA A 232 -21.04 10.07 -20.19
CA ALA A 232 -20.53 11.08 -19.26
C ALA A 232 -19.27 10.59 -18.55
N MET A 233 -19.28 9.35 -18.05
CA MET A 233 -18.15 8.76 -17.37
C MET A 233 -16.93 8.67 -18.29
N ARG A 234 -17.05 8.21 -19.53
CA ARG A 234 -15.93 8.13 -20.50
C ARG A 234 -15.20 9.45 -20.72
N LEU A 235 -15.96 10.54 -20.82
CA LEU A 235 -15.42 11.88 -21.05
C LEU A 235 -14.59 12.36 -19.85
N TYR A 236 -15.02 12.01 -18.63
CA TYR A 236 -14.34 12.38 -17.39
C TYR A 236 -13.25 11.40 -16.97
N LEU A 237 -13.40 10.13 -17.32
CA LEU A 237 -12.61 9.01 -16.81
C LEU A 237 -11.10 9.26 -16.85
N PRO A 238 -10.45 9.60 -17.99
CA PRO A 238 -9.00 9.76 -18.01
C PRO A 238 -8.51 10.91 -17.12
N ARG A 239 -9.32 11.97 -16.93
CA ARG A 239 -8.92 13.15 -16.16
C ARG A 239 -9.19 12.96 -14.67
N ILE A 240 -10.42 12.58 -14.32
CA ILE A 240 -10.85 12.40 -12.94
C ILE A 240 -10.16 11.20 -12.31
N VAL A 241 -10.13 10.04 -12.98
CA VAL A 241 -9.44 8.85 -12.45
C VAL A 241 -7.97 9.15 -12.22
N SER A 242 -7.29 9.83 -13.15
CA SER A 242 -5.88 10.21 -12.96
C SER A 242 -5.69 11.13 -11.75
N ALA A 243 -6.50 12.17 -11.60
CA ALA A 243 -6.42 13.09 -10.47
C ALA A 243 -6.69 12.38 -9.13
N VAL A 244 -7.74 11.55 -9.08
CA VAL A 244 -8.11 10.77 -7.90
C VAL A 244 -7.04 9.74 -7.56
N MET A 245 -6.46 9.05 -8.54
CA MET A 245 -5.39 8.09 -8.33
C MET A 245 -4.12 8.77 -7.82
N LEU A 246 -3.74 9.91 -8.40
CA LEU A 246 -2.61 10.71 -7.91
C LEU A 246 -2.83 11.16 -6.46
N TYR A 247 -4.05 11.60 -6.13
CA TYR A 247 -4.42 11.96 -4.76
C TYR A 247 -4.31 10.76 -3.80
N GLN A 248 -4.86 9.61 -4.15
CA GLN A 248 -4.78 8.39 -3.33
C GLN A 248 -3.33 7.90 -3.16
N ILE A 249 -2.53 7.92 -4.24
CA ILE A 249 -1.10 7.57 -4.19
C ILE A 249 -0.32 8.53 -3.27
N ALA A 250 -0.61 9.83 -3.35
CA ALA A 250 0.02 10.83 -2.48
C ALA A 250 -0.35 10.62 -0.99
N MET A 251 -1.64 10.39 -0.70
CA MET A 251 -2.13 10.13 0.66
C MET A 251 -1.59 8.82 1.24
N MET A 252 -1.47 7.80 0.41
CA MET A 252 -0.82 6.56 0.79
C MET A 252 0.68 6.74 1.04
N GLY A 253 1.36 7.56 0.23
CA GLY A 253 2.75 7.96 0.47
C GLY A 253 2.92 8.63 1.83
N LEU A 254 2.04 9.58 2.15
CA LEU A 254 1.96 10.23 3.47
C LEU A 254 1.78 9.20 4.59
N GLY A 255 0.89 8.23 4.39
CA GLY A 255 0.69 7.11 5.31
C GLY A 255 1.95 6.27 5.53
N VAL A 256 2.71 5.97 4.48
CA VAL A 256 3.99 5.23 4.60
C VAL A 256 4.99 6.01 5.44
N PHE A 257 5.07 7.33 5.29
CA PHE A 257 5.96 8.19 6.08
C PHE A 257 5.55 8.27 7.56
N ILE A 258 4.26 8.40 7.84
CA ILE A 258 3.72 8.54 9.20
C ILE A 258 3.66 7.19 9.93
N GLY A 259 3.52 6.08 9.19
CA GLY A 259 3.30 4.74 9.74
C GLY A 259 4.39 4.29 10.72
N ARG A 260 5.68 4.48 10.41
CA ARG A 260 6.77 4.05 11.32
C ARG A 260 6.83 4.88 12.59
N PRO A 261 6.80 6.22 12.56
CA PRO A 261 6.67 7.04 13.77
C PRO A 261 5.51 6.61 14.67
N VAL A 262 4.32 6.39 14.10
CA VAL A 262 3.14 5.93 14.85
C VAL A 262 3.36 4.55 15.45
N ALA A 263 3.92 3.61 14.69
CA ALA A 263 4.23 2.27 15.22
C ALA A 263 5.26 2.31 16.35
N ARG A 264 6.31 3.13 16.24
CA ARG A 264 7.30 3.32 17.32
C ARG A 264 6.63 3.93 18.56
N PHE A 265 5.77 4.92 18.39
CA PHE A 265 5.01 5.52 19.49
C PHE A 265 4.11 4.48 20.17
N ALA A 266 3.37 3.69 19.40
CA ALA A 266 2.53 2.61 19.92
C ALA A 266 3.33 1.56 20.69
N VAL A 267 4.50 1.16 20.18
CA VAL A 267 5.42 0.22 20.87
C VAL A 267 5.94 0.82 22.17
N CYS A 268 6.31 2.10 22.18
CA CYS A 268 6.76 2.79 23.39
C CYS A 268 5.65 2.88 24.46
N MET A 269 4.40 3.09 24.05
CA MET A 269 3.25 3.18 24.94
C MET A 269 2.81 1.81 25.48
N ALA A 270 2.82 0.78 24.63
CA ALA A 270 2.29 -0.55 24.97
C ALA A 270 3.31 -1.46 25.69
N LEU A 271 4.62 -1.30 25.43
CA LEU A 271 5.65 -2.21 25.93
C LEU A 271 6.64 -1.51 26.87
N PRO A 272 7.04 -2.18 27.98
CA PRO A 272 8.10 -1.68 28.84
C PRO A 272 9.43 -1.65 28.06
N PRO A 273 10.38 -0.76 28.45
CA PRO A 273 11.59 -0.52 27.66
C PRO A 273 12.39 -1.77 27.30
N ARG A 274 12.48 -2.75 28.21
CA ARG A 274 13.21 -4.02 27.99
C ARG A 274 12.60 -4.91 26.90
N SER A 275 11.28 -4.87 26.72
CA SER A 275 10.58 -5.69 25.72
C SER A 275 10.59 -5.09 24.31
N ARG A 276 11.18 -3.89 24.14
CA ARG A 276 11.25 -3.20 22.83
C ARG A 276 12.40 -3.69 21.96
N VAL A 277 13.38 -4.38 22.53
CA VAL A 277 14.60 -4.83 21.83
C VAL A 277 14.30 -5.69 20.59
N PRO A 278 13.38 -6.68 20.61
CA PRO A 278 13.04 -7.46 19.42
C PRO A 278 12.42 -6.63 18.29
N LEU A 279 11.82 -5.49 18.62
CA LEU A 279 11.23 -4.54 17.68
C LEU A 279 12.22 -3.43 17.29
N GLY A 280 13.50 -3.55 17.68
CA GLY A 280 14.57 -2.59 17.37
C GLY A 280 14.73 -2.32 15.87
N VAL A 281 14.31 -3.25 15.01
CA VAL A 281 14.27 -3.08 13.55
C VAL A 281 13.50 -1.83 13.12
N LEU A 282 12.48 -1.40 13.87
CA LEU A 282 11.71 -0.17 13.61
C LEU A 282 12.55 1.11 13.73
N TRP A 283 13.65 1.07 14.49
CA TRP A 283 14.57 2.19 14.67
C TRP A 283 15.77 2.06 13.74
N THR A 284 16.43 0.90 13.77
CA THR A 284 17.67 0.69 13.01
C THR A 284 17.47 0.79 11.52
N ARG A 285 16.28 0.42 11.00
CA ARG A 285 15.98 0.54 9.58
C ARG A 285 15.94 1.99 9.08
N ASP A 286 15.64 2.92 9.96
CA ASP A 286 15.60 4.36 9.67
C ASP A 286 16.88 5.08 10.17
N GLY A 287 17.92 4.33 10.55
CA GLY A 287 19.17 4.88 11.05
C GLY A 287 19.05 5.53 12.45
N LEU A 288 17.96 5.25 13.16
CA LEU A 288 17.75 5.77 14.51
C LEU A 288 18.40 4.84 15.55
N PRO A 289 18.91 5.38 16.67
CA PRO A 289 19.42 4.58 17.75
C PRO A 289 18.30 3.75 18.38
N LEU A 290 18.65 2.58 18.93
CA LEU A 290 17.73 1.74 19.68
C LEU A 290 17.16 2.52 20.88
N PRO A 291 15.88 2.29 21.25
CA PRO A 291 15.29 2.93 22.42
C PRO A 291 16.07 2.51 23.67
N LYS A 292 16.51 3.51 24.46
CA LYS A 292 17.18 3.26 25.73
C LYS A 292 16.19 2.65 26.74
N PRO A 293 16.63 1.68 27.56
CA PRO A 293 15.82 1.13 28.63
C PRO A 293 15.44 2.17 29.69
#